data_AF-A0A4Y8C8M9-F1
#
_entry.id   AF-A0A4Y8C8M9-F1
#
_cell.length_a   1.000
_cell.length_b   1.000
_cell.length_c   1.000
_cell.angle_alpha   90.00
_cell.angle_beta   90.00
_cell.angle_gamma   90.00
#
_symmetry.space_group_name_H-M   'P 1'
#
loop_
_entity.id
_entity.type
_entity.pdbx_description
1 polymer ?
#
loop_
_entity_poly.entity_id
_entity_poly.type
_entity_poly.pdbx_seq_one_letter_code
_entity_poly.pdbx_strand_id
1 'polypeptide(L)'
;MVNGVELSQKEVAQVRELQSIDRNVKAHEAAHQAAGGGLTGAASFTYTRGPDNQIYATAGEVPISMQKGNTPEETIANARQIAAAAMAPADPSPQDYKVAANATKME
;
A
#
# COMPACT_ATOMS: atom_id res chain seq x y z
N MET A 1 13.71 -0.05 -28.74
CA MET A 1 14.22 0.79 -27.64
C MET A 1 13.11 1.07 -26.65
N VAL A 2 13.40 1.02 -25.35
CA VAL A 2 12.50 1.44 -24.26
C VAL A 2 13.28 2.44 -23.42
N ASN A 3 12.72 3.63 -23.18
CA ASN A 3 13.38 4.71 -22.43
C ASN A 3 14.80 5.04 -22.94
N GLY A 4 15.03 4.95 -24.26
CA GLY A 4 16.32 5.21 -24.88
C GLY A 4 17.35 4.07 -24.76
N VAL A 5 16.99 2.94 -24.17
CA VAL A 5 17.84 1.75 -24.06
C VAL A 5 17.41 0.69 -25.08
N GLU A 6 18.36 0.05 -25.75
CA GLU A 6 18.10 -1.12 -26.60
C GLU A 6 17.99 -2.36 -25.71
N LEU A 7 16.84 -3.03 -25.78
CA LEU A 7 16.49 -4.14 -24.89
C LEU A 7 16.11 -5.36 -25.72
N SER A 8 16.51 -6.54 -25.25
CA SER A 8 16.01 -7.82 -25.74
C SER A 8 14.51 -7.96 -25.46
N GLN A 9 13.84 -8.88 -26.17
CA GLN A 9 12.41 -9.14 -25.91
C GLN A 9 12.15 -9.57 -24.45
N LYS A 10 13.09 -10.30 -23.84
CA LYS A 10 13.01 -10.71 -22.44
C LYS A 10 13.06 -9.50 -21.49
N GLU A 11 13.95 -8.55 -21.75
CA GLU A 11 14.05 -7.32 -20.95
C GLU A 11 12.83 -6.41 -21.15
N VAL A 12 12.29 -6.34 -22.36
CA VAL A 12 11.03 -5.62 -22.62
C VAL A 12 9.87 -6.23 -21.81
N ALA A 13 9.78 -7.57 -21.75
CA ALA A 13 8.77 -8.24 -20.93
C ALA A 13 8.97 -7.95 -19.43
N GLN A 14 10.22 -7.95 -18.96
CA GLN A 14 10.55 -7.59 -17.57
C GLN A 14 10.14 -6.15 -17.23
N VAL A 15 10.38 -5.18 -18.12
CA VAL A 15 9.97 -3.79 -17.90
C VAL A 15 8.46 -3.67 -17.79
N ARG A 16 7.70 -4.38 -18.64
CA ARG A 16 6.22 -4.39 -18.58
C ARG A 16 5.72 -4.97 -17.26
N GLU A 17 6.37 -6.02 -16.77
CA GLU A 17 6.04 -6.60 -15.47
C GLU A 17 6.31 -5.61 -14.34
N LEU A 18 7.48 -4.97 -14.32
CA LEU A 18 7.82 -3.96 -13.32
C LEU A 18 6.86 -2.76 -13.34
N GLN A 19 6.42 -2.32 -14.52
CA GLN A 19 5.40 -1.27 -14.66
C GLN A 19 4.05 -1.68 -14.07
N SER A 20 3.65 -2.94 -14.30
CA SER A 20 2.42 -3.50 -13.72
C SER A 20 2.49 -3.54 -12.21
N ILE A 21 3.59 -4.06 -11.65
CA ILE A 21 3.84 -4.14 -10.22
C ILE A 21 3.83 -2.74 -9.60
N ASP A 22 4.56 -1.77 -10.17
CA ASP A 22 4.61 -0.39 -9.68
C ASP A 22 3.23 0.25 -9.57
N ARG A 23 2.42 0.09 -10.62
CA ARG A 23 1.05 0.61 -10.62
C ARG A 23 0.21 -0.04 -9.53
N ASN A 24 0.31 -1.35 -9.36
CA ASN A 24 -0.48 -2.09 -8.38
C ASN A 24 -0.08 -1.71 -6.96
N VAL A 25 1.23 -1.69 -6.65
CA VAL A 25 1.76 -1.28 -5.34
C VAL A 25 1.31 0.14 -5.00
N LYS A 26 1.47 1.09 -5.91
CA LYS A 26 1.05 2.48 -5.65
C LYS A 26 -0.46 2.61 -5.46
N ALA A 27 -1.26 1.87 -6.21
CA ALA A 27 -2.71 1.86 -6.04
C ALA A 27 -3.12 1.24 -4.70
N HIS A 28 -2.45 0.16 -4.29
CA HIS A 28 -2.64 -0.51 -3.00
C HIS A 28 -2.37 0.46 -1.85
N GLU A 29 -1.21 1.10 -1.82
CA GLU A 29 -0.88 2.07 -0.77
C GLU A 29 -1.79 3.30 -0.80
N ALA A 30 -2.16 3.80 -1.98
CA ALA A 30 -3.07 4.94 -2.08
C ALA A 30 -4.46 4.63 -1.49
N ALA A 31 -4.93 3.37 -1.61
CA ALA A 31 -6.21 2.95 -1.03
C ALA A 31 -6.17 3.02 0.50
N HIS A 32 -5.09 2.54 1.13
CA HIS A 32 -4.90 2.67 2.57
C HIS A 32 -4.97 4.13 3.02
N GLN A 33 -4.20 5.02 2.39
CA GLN A 33 -4.16 6.44 2.76
C GLN A 33 -5.51 7.13 2.59
N ALA A 34 -6.21 6.85 1.48
CA ALA A 34 -7.50 7.47 1.20
C ALA A 34 -8.56 7.08 2.24
N ALA A 35 -8.57 5.83 2.70
CA ALA A 35 -9.52 5.34 3.68
C ALA A 35 -9.13 5.66 5.13
N GLY A 36 -7.83 5.75 5.43
CA GLY A 36 -7.32 5.99 6.79
C GLY A 36 -7.36 7.44 7.24
N GLY A 37 -7.38 8.41 6.33
CA GLY A 37 -7.41 9.82 6.68
C GLY A 37 -6.27 10.20 7.63
N GLY A 38 -6.58 10.88 8.74
CA GLY A 38 -5.59 11.29 9.74
C GLY A 38 -4.97 10.15 10.56
N LEU A 39 -5.45 8.91 10.43
CA LEU A 39 -4.93 7.74 11.15
C LEU A 39 -3.87 6.97 10.35
N THR A 40 -3.58 7.41 9.12
CA THR A 40 -2.50 6.85 8.29
C THR A 40 -1.33 7.82 8.17
N GLY A 41 -0.12 7.28 8.14
CA GLY A 41 1.07 8.05 7.77
C GLY A 41 1.28 8.14 6.25
N ALA A 42 2.44 8.66 5.86
CA ALA A 42 2.86 8.66 4.47
C ALA A 42 3.19 7.24 4.00
N ALA A 43 2.79 6.90 2.77
CA ALA A 43 3.24 5.69 2.10
C ALA A 43 4.77 5.67 1.97
N SER A 44 5.35 4.51 2.19
CA SER A 44 6.74 4.23 1.90
C SER A 44 6.84 3.13 0.84
N PHE A 45 7.93 3.14 0.06
CA PHE A 45 8.08 2.24 -1.08
C PHE A 45 9.50 1.67 -1.14
N THR A 46 9.58 0.39 -1.48
CA THR A 46 10.82 -0.26 -1.90
C THR A 46 10.85 -0.30 -3.41
N TYR A 47 12.01 0.04 -3.98
CA TYR A 47 12.18 0.17 -5.43
C TYR A 47 13.13 -0.87 -6.01
N THR A 48 12.83 -1.32 -7.22
CA THR A 48 13.71 -2.12 -8.06
C THR A 48 14.09 -1.33 -9.32
N ARG A 49 15.36 -1.40 -9.71
CA ARG A 49 15.83 -0.80 -10.98
C ARG A 49 15.56 -1.75 -12.14
N GLY A 50 14.90 -1.28 -13.18
CA GLY A 50 14.65 -2.02 -14.42
C GLY A 50 15.84 -1.96 -15.39
N PRO A 51 15.87 -2.85 -16.42
CA PRO A 51 16.92 -2.85 -17.45
C PRO A 51 16.85 -1.62 -18.38
N ASP A 52 15.74 -0.88 -18.33
CA ASP A 52 15.53 0.41 -18.98
C ASP A 52 16.04 1.61 -18.16
N ASN A 53 16.82 1.35 -17.10
CA ASN A 53 17.39 2.32 -16.16
C ASN A 53 16.39 3.12 -15.31
N GLN A 54 15.10 2.78 -15.36
CA GLN A 54 14.07 3.36 -14.50
C GLN A 54 13.95 2.61 -13.17
N ILE A 55 13.27 3.23 -12.20
CA ILE A 55 12.96 2.62 -10.91
C ILE A 55 11.46 2.39 -10.77
N TYR A 56 11.09 1.27 -10.17
CA TYR A 56 9.72 0.78 -10.03
C TYR A 56 9.47 0.38 -8.60
N ALA A 57 8.38 0.84 -7.99
CA ALA A 57 7.96 0.39 -6.66
C ALA A 57 7.57 -1.08 -6.74
N THR A 58 8.25 -1.94 -5.99
CA THR A 58 7.99 -3.38 -5.96
C THR A 58 7.45 -3.87 -4.62
N ALA A 59 7.47 -3.00 -3.61
CA ALA A 59 6.72 -3.16 -2.37
C ALA A 59 6.38 -1.78 -1.81
N GLY A 60 5.34 -1.71 -0.98
CA GLY A 60 4.95 -0.51 -0.29
C GLY A 60 4.36 -0.84 1.08
N GLU A 61 4.26 0.17 1.93
CA GLU A 61 3.45 0.12 3.14
C GLU A 61 2.97 1.50 3.54
N VAL A 62 1.77 1.57 4.11
CA VAL A 62 1.22 2.74 4.78
C VAL A 62 1.06 2.41 6.26
N PRO A 63 1.77 3.09 7.17
CA PRO A 63 1.60 2.85 8.60
C PRO A 63 0.22 3.33 9.04
N ILE A 64 -0.55 2.42 9.67
CA ILE A 64 -1.86 2.72 10.25
C ILE A 64 -1.73 2.79 11.77
N SER A 65 -2.05 3.94 12.35
CA SER A 65 -1.89 4.23 13.77
C SER A 65 -3.04 3.65 14.58
N MET A 66 -2.77 2.64 15.39
CA MET A 66 -3.75 2.09 16.35
C MET A 66 -3.82 2.97 17.59
N GLN A 67 -4.64 4.02 17.56
CA GLN A 67 -4.81 4.97 18.66
C GLN A 67 -6.21 4.85 19.28
N LYS A 68 -6.24 4.67 20.60
CA LYS A 68 -7.47 4.84 21.39
C LYS A 68 -7.89 6.31 21.40
N GLY A 69 -9.19 6.54 21.38
CA GLY A 69 -9.75 7.87 21.60
C GLY A 69 -9.72 8.26 23.09
N ASN A 70 -10.06 9.51 23.37
CA ASN A 70 -10.23 10.02 24.74
C ASN A 70 -11.51 9.47 25.39
N THR A 71 -12.44 8.98 24.59
CA THR A 71 -13.69 8.34 25.02
C THR A 71 -13.82 6.93 24.43
N PRO A 72 -14.64 6.04 25.03
CA PRO A 72 -14.98 4.76 24.43
C PRO A 72 -15.57 4.91 23.02
N GLU A 73 -16.46 5.88 22.82
CA GLU A 73 -17.12 6.13 21.54
C GLU A 73 -16.11 6.55 20.46
N GLU A 74 -15.16 7.41 20.82
CA GLU A 74 -14.06 7.81 19.93
C GLU A 74 -13.11 6.63 19.64
N THR A 75 -12.87 5.74 20.61
CA THR A 75 -12.09 4.52 20.39
C THR A 75 -12.76 3.59 19.39
N ILE A 76 -14.09 3.41 19.49
CA ILE A 76 -14.88 2.61 18.54
C ILE A 76 -14.84 3.25 17.14
N ALA A 77 -14.96 4.58 17.05
CA ALA A 77 -14.88 5.29 15.77
C ALA A 77 -13.50 5.11 15.11
N ASN A 78 -12.42 5.29 15.88
CA ASN A 78 -11.05 5.07 15.40
C ASN A 78 -10.84 3.61 14.97
N ALA A 79 -11.30 2.65 15.77
CA ALA A 79 -11.22 1.22 15.47
C ALA A 79 -11.87 0.89 14.12
N ARG A 80 -13.09 1.38 13.87
CA ARG A 80 -13.79 1.17 12.60
C ARG A 80 -13.04 1.82 11.42
N GLN A 81 -12.50 3.01 11.61
CA GLN A 81 -11.73 3.69 10.57
C GLN A 81 -10.42 2.97 10.25
N ILE A 82 -9.69 2.47 11.26
CA ILE A 82 -8.48 1.65 11.08
C ILE A 82 -8.81 0.36 10.34
N ALA A 83 -9.90 -0.33 10.72
CA ALA A 83 -10.32 -1.55 10.06
C ALA A 83 -10.69 -1.30 8.59
N ALA A 84 -11.42 -0.22 8.31
CA ALA A 84 -11.76 0.18 6.95
C ALA A 84 -10.50 0.53 6.13
N ALA A 85 -9.54 1.24 6.71
CA ALA A 85 -8.29 1.61 6.06
C ALA A 85 -7.43 0.41 5.72
N ALA A 86 -7.28 -0.53 6.65
CA ALA A 86 -6.54 -1.77 6.40
C ALA A 86 -7.22 -2.61 5.31
N MET A 87 -8.55 -2.67 5.27
CA MET A 87 -9.28 -3.44 4.28
C MET A 87 -9.52 -2.71 2.95
N ALA A 88 -9.02 -1.48 2.78
CA ALA A 88 -9.33 -0.62 1.63
C ALA A 88 -8.78 -1.08 0.28
N PRO A 89 -7.57 -1.66 0.17
CA PRO A 89 -7.08 -2.17 -1.11
C PRO A 89 -7.98 -3.27 -1.67
N ALA A 90 -7.98 -3.44 -2.99
CA ALA A 90 -8.77 -4.49 -3.64
C ALA A 90 -8.23 -5.91 -3.34
N ASP A 91 -6.96 -6.00 -2.95
CA ASP A 91 -6.22 -7.22 -2.66
C ASP A 91 -5.46 -7.13 -1.32
N PRO A 92 -6.15 -6.98 -0.17
CA PRO A 92 -5.49 -6.80 1.13
C PRO A 92 -4.49 -7.93 1.43
N SER A 93 -3.33 -7.57 1.96
CA SER A 93 -2.30 -8.51 2.35
C SER A 93 -2.63 -9.19 3.69
N PRO A 94 -1.95 -10.30 4.03
CA PRO A 94 -2.08 -10.91 5.36
C PRO A 94 -1.75 -9.97 6.53
N GLN A 95 -0.93 -8.93 6.30
CA GLN A 95 -0.63 -7.93 7.32
C GLN A 95 -1.83 -6.99 7.53
N ASP A 96 -2.50 -6.61 6.45
CA ASP A 96 -3.66 -5.72 6.50
C ASP A 96 -4.82 -6.38 7.24
N TYR A 97 -5.07 -7.67 6.96
CA TYR A 97 -6.04 -8.46 7.71
C TYR A 97 -5.73 -8.49 9.22
N LYS A 98 -4.45 -8.55 9.60
CA LYS A 98 -4.07 -8.51 11.03
C LYS A 98 -4.35 -7.14 11.65
N VAL A 99 -4.07 -6.06 10.92
CA VAL A 99 -4.38 -4.69 11.38
C VAL A 99 -5.90 -4.53 11.56
N ALA A 100 -6.68 -4.94 10.57
CA ALA A 100 -8.15 -4.92 10.63
C ALA A 100 -8.67 -5.74 11.82
N ALA A 101 -8.19 -6.97 12.00
CA ALA A 101 -8.60 -7.83 13.10
C ALA A 101 -8.21 -7.27 14.48
N ASN A 102 -7.08 -6.56 14.59
CA ASN A 102 -6.70 -5.90 15.83
C ASN A 102 -7.57 -4.67 16.11
N ALA A 103 -7.95 -3.93 15.08
CA ALA A 103 -8.86 -2.80 15.21
C ALA A 103 -10.25 -3.26 15.68
N THR A 104 -10.79 -4.35 15.14
CA THR A 104 -12.08 -4.92 15.60
C THR A 104 -12.07 -5.33 17.08
N LYS A 105 -10.91 -5.62 17.69
CA LYS A 105 -10.83 -5.90 19.13
C LYS A 105 -10.90 -4.65 20.02
N MET A 106 -10.77 -3.47 19.43
CA MET A 106 -10.88 -2.17 20.10
C MET A 106 -12.31 -1.60 20.07
N GLU A 107 -13.15 -2.12 19.17
CA GLU A 107 -14.60 -1.86 19.12
C GLU A 107 -15.34 -2.56 20.28
#